data_AF-A0A452YNU2-F1
#
_entry.id   AF-A0A452YNU2-F1
#
_cell.length_a   1.000
_cell.length_b   1.000
_cell.length_c   1.000
_cell.angle_alpha   90.00
_cell.angle_beta   90.00
_cell.angle_gamma   90.00
#
_symmetry.space_group_name_H-M   'P 1'
#
loop_
_entity.id
_entity.type
_entity.pdbx_description
1 polymer ?
#
loop_
_entity_poly.entity_id
_entity_poly.type
_entity_poly.pdbx_seq_one_letter_code
_entity_poly.pdbx_strand_id
1 'polypeptide(L)'
;MAGGSLDLPVVDLASPDLKSAVDAVRKACVESGFFYVTNHGIQDGLLEALFAESKKFFELPLEEKMLLQRNSAHRGYTAPYAEKLDASSEFQ
;
A
#
# COMPACT_ATOMS: atom_id res chain seq x y z
N MET A 1 -26.59 -2.35 14.90
CA MET A 1 -25.43 -3.18 14.54
C MET A 1 -25.80 -4.01 13.31
N ALA A 2 -25.56 -3.45 12.13
CA ALA A 2 -25.56 -4.21 10.87
C ALA A 2 -24.20 -3.95 10.25
N GLY A 3 -23.26 -4.88 10.43
CA GLY A 3 -22.00 -4.86 9.69
C GLY A 3 -22.32 -5.25 8.26
N GLY A 4 -22.54 -4.25 7.40
CA GLY A 4 -22.69 -4.48 5.97
C GLY A 4 -21.39 -5.09 5.43
N SER A 5 -21.50 -6.20 4.70
CA SER A 5 -20.40 -6.70 3.89
C SER A 5 -20.01 -5.61 2.91
N LEU A 6 -18.81 -5.05 3.02
CA LEU A 6 -18.25 -4.20 1.98
C LEU A 6 -17.89 -5.11 0.80
N ASP A 7 -18.73 -5.11 -0.21
CA ASP A 7 -18.42 -5.71 -1.50
C ASP A 7 -17.51 -4.75 -2.26
N LEU A 8 -16.19 -4.95 -2.15
CA LEU A 8 -15.21 -4.12 -2.83
C LEU A 8 -15.05 -4.58 -4.27
N PRO A 9 -15.10 -3.66 -5.26
CA PRO A 9 -14.89 -4.02 -6.66
C PRO A 9 -13.55 -4.71 -6.88
N VAL A 10 -13.52 -5.70 -7.77
CA VAL A 10 -12.28 -6.31 -8.28
C VAL A 10 -12.11 -5.91 -9.74
N VAL A 11 -10.99 -5.30 -10.07
CA VAL A 11 -10.66 -4.83 -11.43
C VAL A 11 -9.64 -5.77 -12.06
N ASP A 12 -9.96 -6.31 -13.23
CA ASP A 12 -9.04 -7.09 -14.06
C ASP A 12 -8.24 -6.19 -15.01
N LEU A 13 -6.92 -6.08 -14.79
CA LEU A 13 -6.04 -5.26 -15.65
C LEU A 13 -5.58 -5.96 -16.93
N ALA A 14 -5.81 -7.26 -17.06
CA ALA A 14 -5.51 -8.01 -18.28
C ALA A 14 -6.74 -8.15 -19.20
N SER A 15 -7.84 -7.47 -18.90
CA SER A 15 -9.03 -7.44 -19.74
C SER A 15 -8.67 -7.06 -21.19
N PRO A 16 -9.10 -7.85 -22.19
CA PRO A 16 -8.88 -7.51 -23.60
C PRO A 16 -9.71 -6.28 -24.03
N ASP A 17 -10.79 -5.96 -23.30
CA ASP A 17 -11.52 -4.71 -23.45
C ASP A 17 -10.95 -3.66 -22.49
N LEU A 18 -10.03 -2.85 -23.02
CA LEU A 18 -9.40 -1.75 -22.29
C LEU A 18 -10.41 -0.69 -21.83
N LYS A 19 -11.46 -0.43 -22.60
CA LYS A 19 -12.45 0.60 -22.26
C LYS A 19 -13.22 0.18 -21.02
N SER A 20 -13.67 -1.07 -20.99
CA SER A 20 -14.38 -1.62 -19.83
C SER A 20 -13.50 -1.68 -18.57
N ALA A 21 -12.21 -2.00 -18.70
CA ALA A 21 -11.27 -1.95 -17.58
C ALA A 21 -11.10 -0.52 -17.02
N VAL A 22 -10.95 0.47 -17.89
CA VAL A 22 -10.86 1.89 -17.50
C VAL A 22 -12.15 2.36 -16.82
N ASP A 23 -13.30 2.01 -17.39
CA ASP A 23 -14.60 2.36 -16.81
C ASP A 23 -14.80 1.72 -15.43
N ALA A 24 -14.34 0.48 -15.23
CA ALA A 24 -14.37 -0.22 -13.95
C ALA A 24 -13.48 0.47 -12.90
N VAL A 25 -12.25 0.85 -13.25
CA VAL A 25 -11.35 1.63 -12.36
C VAL A 25 -12.02 2.94 -11.97
N ARG A 26 -12.54 3.70 -12.94
CA ARG A 26 -13.20 4.98 -12.68
C ARG A 26 -14.39 4.79 -11.73
N LYS A 27 -15.24 3.80 -12.00
CA LYS A 27 -16.41 3.51 -11.18
C LYS A 27 -16.01 3.18 -9.74
N ALA A 28 -15.03 2.29 -9.56
CA ALA A 28 -14.53 1.92 -8.24
C ALA A 28 -13.97 3.12 -7.46
N CYS A 29 -13.17 3.98 -8.11
CA CYS A 29 -12.65 5.19 -7.49
C CYS A 29 -13.75 6.18 -7.07
N VAL A 30 -14.80 6.34 -7.88
CA VAL A 30 -15.86 7.33 -7.63
C VAL A 30 -16.90 6.83 -6.62
N GLU A 31 -17.27 5.55 -6.69
CA GLU A 31 -18.35 5.00 -5.88
C GLU A 31 -17.87 4.38 -4.56
N SER A 32 -16.71 3.70 -4.57
CA SER A 32 -16.20 2.96 -3.40
C SER A 32 -14.99 3.63 -2.76
N GLY A 33 -14.16 4.32 -3.55
CA GLY A 33 -12.88 4.88 -3.11
C GLY A 33 -11.77 3.85 -2.92
N PHE A 34 -12.09 2.55 -2.97
CA PHE A 34 -11.19 1.41 -2.83
C PHE A 34 -11.63 0.28 -3.76
N PHE A 35 -10.67 -0.53 -4.22
CA PHE A 35 -10.89 -1.73 -5.02
C PHE A 35 -9.68 -2.66 -4.96
N TYR A 36 -9.91 -3.93 -5.29
CA TYR A 36 -8.84 -4.89 -5.55
C TYR A 36 -8.50 -4.92 -7.03
N VAL A 37 -7.28 -5.33 -7.33
CA VAL A 37 -6.80 -5.55 -8.69
C VAL A 37 -6.41 -7.00 -8.85
N THR A 38 -6.76 -7.60 -9.99
CA THR A 38 -6.29 -8.91 -10.44
C THR A 38 -5.59 -8.82 -11.79
N ASN A 39 -4.84 -9.86 -12.15
CA ASN A 39 -4.08 -9.98 -13.39
C ASN A 39 -3.21 -8.74 -13.70
N HIS A 40 -2.61 -8.15 -12.67
CA HIS A 40 -1.76 -6.95 -12.76
C HIS A 40 -0.38 -7.21 -13.42
N GLY A 41 -0.04 -8.46 -13.73
CA GLY A 41 1.23 -8.82 -14.38
C GLY A 41 2.45 -8.78 -13.45
N ILE A 42 2.25 -8.75 -12.13
CA ILE A 42 3.34 -8.94 -11.18
C ILE A 42 3.64 -10.44 -11.16
N GLN A 43 4.93 -10.78 -11.20
CA GLN A 43 5.39 -12.17 -11.21
C GLN A 43 4.93 -12.92 -9.96
N ASP A 44 4.48 -14.16 -10.18
CA ASP A 44 4.22 -15.10 -9.09
C ASP A 44 5.48 -15.26 -8.23
N GLY A 45 5.31 -15.37 -6.91
CA GLY A 45 6.43 -15.47 -5.97
C GLY A 45 7.07 -14.14 -5.54
N LEU A 46 6.93 -13.05 -6.32
CA LEU A 46 7.54 -11.77 -5.94
C LEU A 46 6.95 -11.23 -4.63
N LEU A 47 5.62 -11.35 -4.47
CA LEU A 47 4.93 -10.87 -3.28
C LEU A 47 5.37 -11.62 -2.03
N GLU A 48 5.49 -12.95 -2.12
CA GLU A 48 5.97 -13.80 -1.01
C GLU A 48 7.42 -13.45 -0.63
N ALA A 49 8.30 -13.29 -1.62
CA ALA A 49 9.68 -12.88 -1.39
C ALA A 49 9.75 -11.49 -0.74
N LEU A 50 8.96 -10.53 -1.23
CA LEU A 50 8.89 -9.17 -0.68
C LEU A 50 8.45 -9.18 0.78
N PHE A 51 7.40 -9.93 1.13
CA PHE A 51 6.94 -10.03 2.52
C PHE A 51 7.94 -10.76 3.41
N ALA A 52 8.64 -11.77 2.89
CA ALA A 52 9.70 -12.46 3.63
C ALA A 52 10.86 -11.52 3.97
N GLU A 53 11.34 -10.72 3.01
CA GLU A 53 12.42 -9.74 3.26
C GLU A 53 11.96 -8.59 4.16
N SER A 54 10.73 -8.10 3.99
CA SER A 54 10.13 -7.11 4.89
C SER A 54 10.11 -7.61 6.33
N LYS A 55 9.63 -8.85 6.54
CA LYS A 55 9.61 -9.47 7.87
C LYS A 55 11.00 -9.55 8.50
N LYS A 56 12.00 -10.04 7.76
CA LYS A 56 13.40 -10.12 8.23
C LYS A 56 13.92 -8.75 8.68
N PHE A 57 13.66 -7.70 7.91
CA PHE A 57 14.06 -6.35 8.27
C PHE A 57 13.38 -5.87 9.56
N PHE A 58 12.06 -6.05 9.68
CA PHE A 58 11.33 -5.56 10.86
C PHE A 58 11.60 -6.38 12.14
N GLU A 59 12.09 -7.62 12.01
CA GLU A 59 12.59 -8.46 13.11
C GLU A 59 13.94 -8.00 13.68
N LEU A 60 14.69 -7.14 12.98
CA LEU A 60 15.91 -6.55 13.51
C LEU A 60 15.64 -5.68 14.76
N PRO A 61 16.62 -5.57 15.67
CA PRO A 61 16.58 -4.61 16.78
C PRO A 61 16.28 -3.18 16.28
N LEU A 62 15.68 -2.36 17.14
CA LEU A 62 15.31 -0.99 16.77
C LEU A 62 16.54 -0.18 16.36
N GLU A 63 17.64 -0.35 17.07
CA GLU A 63 18.91 0.37 16.87
C GLU A 63 19.45 0.14 15.45
N GLU A 64 19.39 -1.10 14.97
CA GLU A 64 19.81 -1.47 13.60
C GLU A 64 18.90 -0.82 12.55
N LYS A 65 17.57 -0.81 12.77
CA LYS A 65 16.62 -0.16 11.86
C LYS A 65 16.82 1.36 11.82
N MET A 66 17.17 1.97 12.95
CA MET A 66 17.41 3.40 13.07
C MET A 66 18.69 3.86 12.36
N LEU A 67 19.64 2.97 12.03
CA LEU A 67 20.76 3.30 11.14
C LEU A 67 20.30 3.74 9.74
N LEU A 68 19.10 3.33 9.35
CA LEU A 68 18.47 3.70 8.09
C LEU A 68 17.40 4.78 8.26
N GLN A 69 17.46 5.64 9.29
CA GLN A 69 16.46 6.67 9.54
C GLN A 69 16.09 7.47 8.28
N ARG A 70 14.79 7.76 8.12
CA ARG A 70 14.26 8.51 6.98
C ARG A 70 15.02 9.81 6.74
N ASN A 71 15.58 9.95 5.54
CA ASN A 71 16.28 11.16 5.11
C ASN A 71 15.34 12.21 4.50
N SER A 72 15.89 13.36 4.12
CA SER A 72 15.16 14.47 3.48
C SER A 72 14.52 14.13 2.14
N ALA A 73 14.90 13.00 1.52
CA ALA A 73 14.29 12.48 0.29
C ALA A 73 13.20 11.42 0.56
N HIS A 74 12.69 11.35 1.79
CA HIS A 74 11.68 10.40 2.27
C HIS A 74 12.06 8.91 2.07
N ARG A 75 13.36 8.59 2.11
CA ARG A 75 13.86 7.22 2.03
C ARG A 75 14.44 6.79 3.37
N GLY A 76 14.12 5.57 3.79
CA GLY A 76 14.61 4.98 5.04
C GLY A 76 13.48 4.48 5.93
N TYR A 77 13.84 4.12 7.17
CA TYR A 77 12.95 3.67 8.23
C TYR A 77 12.30 4.86 8.94
N THR A 78 10.98 4.81 9.08
CA THR A 78 10.18 5.67 9.96
C THR A 78 9.75 4.84 11.15
N ALA A 79 10.18 5.23 12.36
CA ALA A 79 9.75 4.57 13.58
C ALA A 79 8.25 4.83 13.85
N PRO A 80 7.55 3.93 14.56
CA PRO A 80 6.22 4.21 15.09
C PRO A 80 6.22 5.55 15.85
N TYR A 81 5.18 6.36 15.64
CA TYR A 81 5.00 7.69 16.24
C TYR A 81 5.97 8.79 15.78
N ALA A 82 6.86 8.52 14.81
CA ALA A 82 7.76 9.55 14.26
C ALA A 82 7.03 10.57 13.36
N GLU A 83 5.94 10.17 12.70
CA GLU A 83 5.12 11.10 11.92
C GLU A 83 4.14 11.84 12.83
N LYS A 84 4.15 13.17 12.76
CA LYS A 84 3.14 14.03 13.37
C LYS A 84 2.18 14.49 12.28
N LEU A 85 0.89 14.20 12.46
CA LEU A 85 -0.18 14.57 11.51
C LEU A 85 -0.87 15.88 11.89
N ASP A 86 -0.39 16.54 12.94
CA ASP A 86 -0.93 17.82 13.38
C ASP A 86 -0.41 18.93 12.47
N ALA A 87 -1.33 19.68 11.85
CA ALA A 87 -1.00 20.82 11.00
C ALA A 87 -0.24 21.94 11.73
N SER A 88 -0.29 21.96 13.07
CA SER A 88 0.46 22.90 13.92
C SER A 88 1.84 22.40 14.34
N SER A 89 2.22 21.18 13.95
CA SER A 89 3.53 20.62 14.31
C SER A 89 4.62 21.09 13.35
N GLU A 90 5.70 21.66 13.89
CA GLU A 90 6.88 21.99 13.10
C GLU A 90 7.71 20.72 12.83
N PHE A 91 8.16 20.57 11.58
CA PHE A 91 9.13 19.53 11.21
C PHE A 91 10.48 19.91 11.84
N GLN A 92 10.91 19.14 12.85
CA GLN A 92 12.27 19.20 13.38
C GLN A 92 13.26 18.50 12.44
#